data_AF-A0A853BCF1-F1
#
_entry.id   AF-A0A853BCF1-F1
#
_cell.length_a   1.000
_cell.length_b   1.000
_cell.length_c   1.000
_cell.angle_alpha   90.00
_cell.angle_beta   90.00
_cell.angle_gamma   90.00
#
_symmetry.space_group_name_H-M   'P 1'
#
loop_
_entity.id
_entity.type
_entity.pdbx_description
1 polymer ?
#
loop_
_entity_poly.entity_id
_entity_poly.type
_entity_poly.pdbx_seq_one_letter_code
_entity_poly.pdbx_strand_id
1 'polypeptide(L)'
;MSEQALLGRVLAAIRIVLLGVTAVLQASMSAAYLFGNRSFYEPRWLAETAFAALALVLVVAAGWILRGRRVPPGVALPAAGVVLIASATATATTPGEWYLHARHWAFGLTGWHLLVLLLERTRPVLAAFAGHAAIGTTQFLLVVPLNRVSLGETAIAIVSVLGFQIAVGLIVQMVMRRLRAMAATVTERDRAATRAALAEQWELDQRFRAAEQFGSVLPLLAGLADGALDPRADDVRHQCALAAARLRLLFAENDDVPDPLVHEVAAAVDIAERRGVAVSFAVSGDVVPVPTAVRRMLAEPVLTALSAARTRARVSLLRTAEEVRLAVIADSAVTTGSPSRSPDVEVTSDTLGDRTRMEARWQVTS
;
A
#
# COMPACT_ATOMS: atom_id res chain seq x y z
N MET A 1 -5.86 -14.64 6.41
CA MET A 1 -5.61 -13.80 7.60
C MET A 1 -4.24 -13.19 7.44
N SER A 2 -4.12 -11.85 7.29
CA SER A 2 -2.81 -11.24 7.01
C SER A 2 -1.85 -11.42 8.19
N GLU A 3 -0.57 -11.66 7.90
CA GLU A 3 0.49 -11.86 8.90
C GLU A 3 0.61 -10.66 9.86
N GLN A 4 0.26 -9.46 9.39
CA GLN A 4 0.11 -8.25 10.21
C GLN A 4 -0.98 -8.36 11.28
N ALA A 5 -2.15 -8.95 10.95
CA ALA A 5 -3.23 -9.15 11.90
C ALA A 5 -2.87 -10.20 12.97
N LEU A 6 -2.00 -11.16 12.63
CA LEU A 6 -1.44 -12.11 13.58
C LEU A 6 -0.46 -11.42 14.53
N LEU A 7 0.47 -10.61 14.01
CA LEU A 7 1.41 -9.85 14.84
C LEU A 7 0.70 -8.88 15.79
N GLY A 8 -0.33 -8.17 15.30
CA GLY A 8 -1.17 -7.30 16.14
C GLY A 8 -1.84 -8.07 17.29
N ARG A 9 -2.34 -9.28 17.03
CA ARG A 9 -2.93 -10.16 18.04
C ARG A 9 -1.91 -10.64 19.07
N VAL A 10 -0.69 -11.03 18.65
CA VAL A 10 0.36 -11.45 19.57
C VAL A 10 0.75 -10.31 20.52
N LEU A 11 0.92 -9.09 20.01
CA LEU A 11 1.22 -7.92 20.85
C LEU A 11 0.08 -7.62 21.85
N ALA A 12 -1.18 -7.81 21.44
CA ALA A 12 -2.33 -7.65 22.34
C ALA A 12 -2.37 -8.76 23.40
N ALA A 13 -2.13 -10.02 23.00
CA ALA A 13 -2.10 -11.17 23.89
C ALA A 13 -1.05 -11.00 24.99
N ILE A 14 0.16 -10.51 24.67
CA ILE A 14 1.21 -10.22 25.66
C ILE A 14 0.73 -9.24 26.73
N ARG A 15 0.01 -8.17 26.34
CA ARG A 15 -0.54 -7.19 27.29
C ARG A 15 -1.64 -7.81 28.15
N ILE A 16 -2.50 -8.63 27.56
CA ILE A 16 -3.59 -9.33 28.26
C ILE A 16 -3.02 -10.32 29.27
N VAL A 17 -1.98 -11.08 28.91
CA VAL A 17 -1.31 -12.01 29.81
C VAL A 17 -0.70 -11.26 30.99
N LEU A 18 0.01 -10.15 30.75
CA LEU A 18 0.61 -9.36 31.82
C LEU A 18 -0.45 -8.74 32.73
N LEU A 19 -1.55 -8.24 32.16
CA LEU A 19 -2.72 -7.76 32.90
C LEU A 19 -3.33 -8.88 33.76
N GLY A 20 -3.53 -10.07 33.18
CA GLY A 20 -4.09 -11.24 33.84
C GLY A 20 -3.22 -11.74 34.99
N VAL A 21 -1.90 -11.86 34.79
CA VAL A 21 -0.94 -12.21 35.84
C VAL A 21 -1.01 -11.20 36.98
N THR A 22 -1.04 -9.90 36.67
CA THR A 22 -1.13 -8.85 37.70
C THR A 22 -2.45 -8.92 38.47
N ALA A 23 -3.57 -9.14 37.78
CA ALA A 23 -4.90 -9.29 38.38
C ALA A 23 -4.97 -10.51 39.30
N VAL A 24 -4.45 -11.65 38.84
CA VAL A 24 -4.40 -12.89 39.62
C VAL A 24 -3.55 -12.69 40.86
N LEU A 25 -2.32 -12.17 40.73
CA LEU A 25 -1.44 -11.91 41.88
C LEU A 25 -2.08 -10.97 42.92
N GLN A 26 -2.75 -9.92 42.46
CA GLN A 26 -3.44 -8.99 43.35
C GLN A 26 -4.64 -9.63 44.06
N ALA A 27 -5.51 -10.29 43.31
CA ALA A 27 -6.78 -10.84 43.81
C ALA A 27 -6.60 -12.10 44.66
N SER A 28 -5.53 -12.87 44.41
CA SER A 28 -5.21 -14.08 45.18
C SER A 28 -4.23 -13.76 46.30
N MET A 29 -2.95 -13.69 45.97
CA MET A 29 -1.85 -13.63 46.91
C MET A 29 -1.89 -12.35 47.75
N SER A 30 -1.95 -11.17 47.12
CA SER A 30 -1.93 -9.91 47.87
C SER A 30 -3.20 -9.69 48.69
N ALA A 31 -4.38 -10.05 48.16
CA ALA A 31 -5.63 -10.00 48.91
C ALA A 31 -5.61 -10.95 50.12
N ALA A 32 -5.13 -12.18 49.96
CA ALA A 32 -5.02 -13.14 51.06
C ALA A 32 -4.09 -12.64 52.17
N TYR A 33 -2.94 -12.05 51.82
CA TYR A 33 -2.03 -11.48 52.81
C TYR A 33 -2.61 -10.26 53.52
N LEU A 34 -3.22 -9.33 52.78
CA LEU A 34 -3.80 -8.12 53.35
C LEU A 34 -5.00 -8.44 54.25
N PHE A 35 -6.01 -9.14 53.74
CA PHE A 35 -7.26 -9.37 54.45
C PHE A 35 -7.13 -10.46 55.52
N GLY A 36 -6.23 -11.44 55.33
CA GLY A 36 -5.91 -12.46 56.33
C GLY A 36 -5.14 -11.90 57.54
N ASN A 37 -4.42 -10.78 57.37
CA ASN A 37 -3.61 -10.15 58.42
C ASN A 37 -4.04 -8.71 58.72
N ARG A 38 -5.31 -8.37 58.43
CA ARG A 38 -5.83 -6.99 58.44
C ARG A 38 -5.57 -6.24 59.76
N SER A 39 -5.58 -6.95 60.89
CA SER A 39 -5.40 -6.36 62.22
C SER A 39 -4.00 -5.81 62.50
N PHE A 40 -3.00 -6.23 61.72
CA PHE A 40 -1.60 -5.88 61.92
C PHE A 40 -1.13 -4.67 61.11
N TYR A 41 -1.93 -4.18 60.16
CA TYR A 41 -1.60 -2.99 59.40
C TYR A 41 -2.09 -1.74 60.12
N GLU A 42 -1.21 -0.77 60.40
CA GLU A 42 -1.60 0.44 61.13
C GLU A 42 -1.17 1.71 60.38
N PRO A 43 -2.11 2.63 60.05
CA PRO A 43 -3.57 2.49 60.15
C PRO A 43 -4.15 1.57 59.05
N ARG A 44 -5.11 0.71 59.42
CA ARG A 44 -5.71 -0.33 58.55
C ARG A 44 -6.33 0.20 57.26
N TRP A 45 -7.13 1.27 57.39
CA TRP A 45 -7.84 1.87 56.26
C TRP A 45 -6.87 2.35 55.17
N LEU A 46 -5.65 2.73 55.56
CA LEU A 46 -4.64 3.22 54.64
C LEU A 46 -4.06 2.08 53.77
N ALA A 47 -3.86 0.89 54.33
CA ALA A 47 -3.48 -0.30 53.57
C ALA A 47 -4.57 -0.73 52.58
N GLU A 48 -5.84 -0.66 53.00
CA GLU A 48 -6.99 -0.99 52.15
C GLU A 48 -7.21 0.01 51.02
N THR A 49 -7.05 1.30 51.30
CA THR A 49 -7.13 2.34 50.26
C THR A 49 -6.00 2.19 49.24
N ALA A 50 -4.78 1.84 49.66
CA ALA A 50 -3.68 1.52 48.76
C ALA A 50 -4.03 0.31 47.86
N PHE A 51 -4.61 -0.75 48.43
CA PHE A 51 -5.06 -1.92 47.67
C PHE A 51 -6.16 -1.56 46.66
N ALA A 52 -7.16 -0.78 47.09
CA ALA A 52 -8.24 -0.31 46.22
C ALA A 52 -7.72 0.60 45.09
N ALA A 53 -6.73 1.46 45.38
CA ALA A 53 -6.09 2.31 44.38
C ALA A 53 -5.38 1.48 43.29
N LEU A 54 -4.64 0.43 43.69
CA LEU A 54 -4.01 -0.49 42.73
C LEU A 54 -5.07 -1.22 41.89
N ALA A 55 -6.17 -1.66 42.50
CA ALA A 55 -7.28 -2.30 41.79
C ALA A 55 -7.91 -1.35 40.75
N LEU A 56 -8.14 -0.09 41.11
CA LEU A 56 -8.67 0.93 40.21
C LEU A 56 -7.71 1.19 39.03
N VAL A 57 -6.40 1.32 39.30
CA VAL A 57 -5.38 1.46 38.25
C VAL A 57 -5.45 0.29 37.27
N LEU A 58 -5.60 -0.94 37.78
CA LEU A 58 -5.67 -2.14 36.96
C LEU A 58 -6.95 -2.17 36.11
N VAL A 59 -8.10 -1.78 36.67
CA VAL A 59 -9.38 -1.66 35.94
C VAL A 59 -9.29 -0.61 34.83
N VAL A 60 -8.70 0.56 35.12
CA VAL A 60 -8.48 1.60 34.12
C VAL A 60 -7.57 1.11 32.99
N ALA A 61 -6.46 0.43 33.34
CA ALA A 61 -5.56 -0.16 32.35
C ALA A 61 -6.25 -1.24 31.50
N ALA A 62 -7.07 -2.09 32.12
CA ALA A 62 -7.84 -3.14 31.44
C ALA A 62 -8.77 -2.57 30.36
N GLY A 63 -9.41 -1.42 30.62
CA GLY A 63 -10.27 -0.76 29.62
C GLY A 63 -9.54 -0.46 28.31
N TRP A 64 -8.25 -0.12 28.34
CA TRP A 64 -7.46 0.09 27.13
C TRP A 64 -6.95 -1.23 26.54
N ILE A 65 -6.40 -2.09 27.38
CA ILE A 65 -5.73 -3.33 26.98
C ILE A 65 -6.70 -4.31 26.33
N LEU A 66 -7.91 -4.47 26.88
CA LEU A 66 -8.94 -5.37 26.34
C LEU A 66 -9.50 -4.89 25.00
N ARG A 67 -9.40 -3.58 24.70
CA ARG A 67 -9.71 -3.01 23.39
C ARG A 67 -8.55 -3.14 22.40
N GLY A 68 -7.50 -3.88 22.75
CA GLY A 68 -6.28 -4.02 21.95
C GLY A 68 -5.40 -2.77 21.91
N ARG A 69 -5.70 -1.76 22.73
CA ARG A 69 -4.99 -0.47 22.76
C ARG A 69 -3.95 -0.46 23.87
N ARG A 70 -2.91 0.35 23.68
CA ARG A 70 -1.92 0.65 24.72
C ARG A 70 -2.50 1.70 25.65
N VAL A 71 -2.16 1.66 26.93
CA VAL A 71 -2.51 2.74 27.86
C VAL A 71 -1.79 4.03 27.40
N PRO A 72 -2.53 5.12 27.14
CA PRO A 72 -1.93 6.37 26.66
C PRO A 72 -1.00 6.96 27.72
N PRO A 73 0.04 7.71 27.32
CA PRO A 73 1.05 8.22 28.26
C PRO A 73 0.46 9.15 29.32
N GLY A 74 -0.54 9.97 28.95
CA GLY A 74 -1.25 10.86 29.87
C GLY A 74 -2.03 10.15 30.97
N VAL A 75 -2.31 8.84 30.82
CA VAL A 75 -2.92 8.01 31.86
C VAL A 75 -1.87 7.12 32.53
N ALA A 76 -0.96 6.54 31.76
CA ALA A 76 0.03 5.59 32.24
C ALA A 76 1.03 6.21 33.24
N LEU A 77 1.50 7.45 32.99
CA LEU A 77 2.49 8.09 33.85
C LEU A 77 1.89 8.51 35.20
N PRO A 78 0.73 9.21 35.26
CA PRO A 78 0.08 9.47 36.54
C PRO A 78 -0.31 8.20 37.29
N ALA A 79 -0.83 7.19 36.59
CA ALA A 79 -1.17 5.90 37.20
C ALA A 79 0.06 5.20 37.79
N ALA A 80 1.24 5.29 37.15
CA ALA A 80 2.48 4.79 37.72
C ALA A 80 2.89 5.56 38.99
N GLY A 81 2.67 6.88 39.02
CA GLY A 81 2.82 7.67 40.24
C GLY A 81 1.89 7.20 41.37
N VAL A 82 0.62 6.95 41.08
CA VAL A 82 -0.35 6.38 42.04
C VAL A 82 0.11 5.01 42.53
N VAL A 83 0.63 4.16 41.66
CA VAL A 83 1.18 2.83 42.02
C VAL A 83 2.34 2.97 43.00
N LEU A 84 3.28 3.89 42.76
CA LEU A 84 4.41 4.14 43.66
C LEU A 84 3.95 4.70 45.02
N ILE A 85 3.00 5.65 45.01
CA ILE A 85 2.42 6.20 46.24
C ILE A 85 1.71 5.10 47.02
N ALA A 86 0.85 4.31 46.38
CA ALA A 86 0.14 3.20 47.02
C ALA A 86 1.13 2.17 47.61
N SER A 87 2.24 1.88 46.91
CA SER A 87 3.29 0.99 47.42
C SER A 87 3.99 1.55 48.65
N ALA A 88 4.37 2.83 48.62
CA ALA A 88 4.99 3.52 49.75
C ALA A 88 4.04 3.56 50.95
N THR A 89 2.78 3.88 50.71
CA THR A 89 1.71 3.91 51.70
C THR A 89 1.47 2.53 52.33
N ALA A 90 1.33 1.48 51.51
CA ALA A 90 1.19 0.11 52.01
C ALA A 90 2.39 -0.33 52.86
N THR A 91 3.60 0.03 52.42
CA THR A 91 4.83 -0.25 53.17
C THR A 91 4.85 0.47 54.51
N ALA A 92 4.46 1.75 54.57
CA ALA A 92 4.40 2.53 55.81
C ALA A 92 3.40 1.96 56.83
N THR A 93 2.35 1.26 56.38
CA THR A 93 1.38 0.58 57.25
C THR A 93 1.80 -0.82 57.68
N THR A 94 2.88 -1.36 57.10
CA THR A 94 3.32 -2.73 57.35
C THR A 94 4.23 -2.77 58.60
N PRO A 95 4.06 -3.75 59.51
CA PRO A 95 5.01 -3.96 60.60
C PRO A 95 6.45 -4.15 60.10
N GLY A 96 7.43 -3.56 60.79
CA GLY A 96 8.85 -3.62 60.39
C GLY A 96 9.39 -5.03 60.19
N GLU A 97 8.93 -5.98 61.01
CA GLU A 97 9.28 -7.40 60.94
C GLU A 97 8.77 -8.12 59.69
N TRP A 98 7.83 -7.52 58.94
CA TRP A 98 7.28 -8.08 57.71
C TRP A 98 7.86 -7.45 56.45
N TYR A 99 8.74 -6.46 56.58
CA TYR A 99 9.37 -5.84 55.42
C TYR A 99 10.04 -6.91 54.55
N LEU A 100 9.73 -6.86 53.25
CA LEU A 100 10.30 -7.76 52.25
C LEU A 100 10.04 -9.26 52.48
N HIS A 101 9.20 -9.61 53.46
CA HIS A 101 8.65 -10.95 53.63
C HIS A 101 7.39 -11.13 52.78
N ALA A 102 6.94 -12.38 52.62
CA ALA A 102 5.72 -12.69 51.86
C ALA A 102 4.48 -11.91 52.33
N ARG A 103 4.42 -11.48 53.60
CA ARG A 103 3.34 -10.68 54.18
C ARG A 103 3.35 -9.20 53.75
N HIS A 104 4.45 -8.71 53.18
CA HIS A 104 4.55 -7.39 52.53
C HIS A 104 3.92 -7.45 51.14
N TRP A 105 2.60 -7.55 51.13
CA TRP A 105 1.76 -7.85 49.97
C TRP A 105 1.95 -6.91 48.76
N ALA A 106 2.44 -5.69 49.00
CA ALA A 106 2.51 -4.62 47.98
C ALA A 106 3.83 -4.61 47.19
N PHE A 107 4.97 -4.92 47.82
CA PHE A 107 6.29 -4.68 47.22
C PHE A 107 6.49 -5.49 45.93
N GLY A 108 6.24 -6.80 46.01
CA GLY A 108 6.27 -7.69 44.84
C GLY A 108 5.18 -7.40 43.83
N LEU A 109 4.01 -6.91 44.26
CA LEU A 109 2.91 -6.59 43.35
C LEU A 109 3.16 -5.33 42.51
N THR A 110 3.93 -4.39 43.04
CA THR A 110 4.17 -3.06 42.46
C THR A 110 4.87 -3.16 41.10
N GLY A 111 5.92 -3.99 40.98
CA GLY A 111 6.64 -4.14 39.70
C GLY A 111 5.76 -4.66 38.57
N TRP A 112 4.79 -5.53 38.85
CA TRP A 112 3.83 -6.02 37.85
C TRP A 112 2.92 -4.90 37.33
N HIS A 113 2.43 -4.02 38.21
CA HIS A 113 1.67 -2.84 37.82
C HIS A 113 2.49 -1.88 36.95
N LEU A 114 3.75 -1.64 37.32
CA LEU A 114 4.66 -0.81 36.54
C LEU A 114 4.90 -1.40 35.14
N LEU A 115 5.04 -2.73 35.03
CA LEU A 115 5.13 -3.40 33.74
C LEU A 115 3.83 -3.21 32.94
N VAL A 116 2.64 -3.45 33.50
CA VAL A 116 1.36 -3.26 32.77
C VAL A 116 1.25 -1.87 32.15
N LEU A 117 1.66 -0.83 32.88
CA LEU A 117 1.54 0.57 32.45
C LEU A 117 2.66 1.03 31.52
N LEU A 118 3.90 0.61 31.81
CA LEU A 118 5.11 1.22 31.26
C LEU A 118 5.98 0.25 30.44
N LEU A 119 5.57 -1.01 30.22
CA LEU A 119 6.37 -2.04 29.52
C LEU A 119 6.97 -1.54 28.20
N GLU A 120 6.27 -0.69 27.46
CA GLU A 120 6.73 -0.21 26.16
C GLU A 120 7.55 1.10 26.22
N ARG A 121 7.76 1.64 27.42
CA ARG A 121 8.41 2.92 27.70
C ARG A 121 9.67 2.68 28.52
N THR A 122 10.77 2.37 27.84
CA THR A 122 12.02 1.93 28.48
C THR A 122 12.55 2.92 29.53
N ARG A 123 12.60 4.23 29.25
CA ARG A 123 13.09 5.20 30.24
C ARG A 123 12.15 5.34 31.45
N PRO A 124 10.83 5.56 31.27
CA PRO A 124 9.90 5.62 32.40
C PRO A 124 9.84 4.34 33.24
N VAL A 125 9.87 3.15 32.64
CA VAL A 125 9.80 1.90 33.41
C VAL A 125 11.06 1.72 34.25
N LEU A 126 12.25 2.02 33.72
CA LEU A 126 13.49 1.97 34.47
C LEU A 126 13.50 2.99 35.61
N ALA A 127 13.05 4.22 35.35
CA ALA A 127 12.93 5.26 36.38
C ALA A 127 11.94 4.86 37.48
N ALA A 128 10.82 4.23 37.12
CA ALA A 128 9.84 3.74 38.09
C ALA A 128 10.37 2.57 38.93
N PHE A 129 11.10 1.62 38.33
CA PHE A 129 11.77 0.54 39.07
C PHE A 129 12.85 1.10 40.01
N ALA A 130 13.65 2.06 39.55
CA ALA A 130 14.66 2.72 40.39
C ALA A 130 14.00 3.49 41.55
N GLY A 131 12.91 4.22 41.28
CA GLY A 131 12.13 4.91 42.31
C GLY A 131 11.53 3.95 43.32
N HIS A 132 10.92 2.85 42.86
CA HIS A 132 10.38 1.80 43.73
C HIS A 132 11.46 1.17 44.62
N ALA A 133 12.62 0.83 44.04
CA ALA A 133 13.75 0.31 44.79
C ALA A 133 14.27 1.32 45.83
N ALA A 134 14.40 2.59 45.45
CA ALA A 134 14.88 3.64 46.33
C ALA A 134 13.92 3.88 47.49
N ILE A 135 12.61 4.03 47.22
CA ILE A 135 11.58 4.22 48.24
C ILE A 135 11.56 3.04 49.22
N GLY A 136 11.49 1.80 48.70
CA GLY A 136 11.48 0.61 49.54
C GLY A 136 12.72 0.47 50.40
N THR A 137 13.90 0.72 49.82
CA THR A 137 15.18 0.69 50.56
C THR A 137 15.22 1.77 51.63
N THR A 138 14.79 3.00 51.33
CA THR A 138 14.74 4.09 52.31
C THR A 138 13.79 3.77 53.46
N GLN A 139 12.57 3.30 53.17
CA GLN A 139 11.61 2.92 54.21
C GLN A 139 12.13 1.77 55.10
N PHE A 140 12.86 0.83 54.50
CA PHE A 140 13.51 -0.25 55.24
C PHE A 140 14.60 0.28 56.20
N LEU A 141 15.51 1.12 55.69
CA LEU A 141 16.62 1.68 56.48
C LEU A 141 16.15 2.54 57.66
N LEU A 142 14.93 3.08 57.60
CA LEU A 142 14.34 3.88 58.68
C LEU A 142 13.74 3.04 59.82
N VAL A 143 13.42 1.77 59.58
CA VAL A 143 12.65 0.93 60.52
C VAL A 143 13.47 -0.26 61.04
N VAL A 144 14.31 -0.87 60.19
CA VAL A 144 14.97 -2.14 60.52
C VAL A 144 16.40 -1.89 61.03
N PRO A 145 16.85 -2.63 62.07
CA PRO A 145 18.22 -2.51 62.58
C PRO A 145 19.29 -2.77 61.51
N LEU A 146 20.31 -1.92 61.45
CA LEU A 146 21.41 -1.99 60.48
C LEU A 146 22.45 -3.06 60.84
N ASN A 147 22.02 -4.32 60.98
CA ASN A 147 22.91 -5.46 61.16
C ASN A 147 23.19 -6.16 59.81
N ARG A 148 24.32 -6.88 59.71
CA ARG A 148 24.75 -7.50 58.44
C ARG A 148 23.77 -8.55 57.90
N VAL A 149 23.09 -9.28 58.78
CA VAL A 149 22.17 -10.36 58.40
C VAL A 149 20.92 -9.77 57.76
N SER A 150 20.27 -8.81 58.44
CA SER A 150 19.06 -8.13 57.96
C SER A 150 19.30 -7.35 56.66
N LEU A 151 20.48 -6.73 56.50
CA LEU A 151 20.88 -6.09 55.24
C LEU A 151 21.05 -7.10 54.10
N GLY A 152 21.65 -8.26 54.38
CA GLY A 152 21.84 -9.34 53.41
C GLY A 152 20.51 -9.93 52.92
N GLU A 153 19.62 -10.29 53.85
CA GLU A 153 18.28 -10.82 53.53
C GLU A 153 17.45 -9.82 52.70
N THR A 154 17.52 -8.55 53.07
CA THR A 154 16.83 -7.45 52.37
C THR A 154 17.37 -7.26 50.96
N ALA A 155 18.69 -7.21 50.79
CA ALA A 155 19.31 -7.09 49.48
C ALA A 155 18.92 -8.28 48.58
N ILE A 156 18.96 -9.50 49.12
CA ILE A 156 18.55 -10.71 48.41
C ILE A 156 17.08 -10.61 47.99
N ALA A 157 16.17 -10.20 48.89
CA ALA A 157 14.75 -10.08 48.58
C ALA A 157 14.48 -9.04 47.49
N ILE A 158 15.06 -7.83 47.61
CA ILE A 158 14.91 -6.75 46.61
C ILE A 158 15.46 -7.20 45.25
N VAL A 159 16.67 -7.75 45.22
CA VAL A 159 17.30 -8.21 43.97
C VAL A 159 16.52 -9.36 43.36
N SER A 160 16.00 -10.29 44.15
CA SER A 160 15.22 -11.42 43.64
C SER A 160 13.90 -10.97 43.04
N VAL A 161 13.14 -10.13 43.75
CA VAL A 161 11.83 -9.64 43.31
C VAL A 161 11.97 -8.71 42.11
N LEU A 162 12.78 -7.66 42.22
CA LEU A 162 12.92 -6.68 41.14
C LEU A 162 13.70 -7.27 39.97
N GLY A 163 14.73 -8.07 40.23
CA GLY A 163 15.51 -8.74 39.19
C GLY A 163 14.65 -9.65 38.34
N PHE A 164 13.78 -10.46 38.96
CA PHE A 164 12.84 -11.30 38.21
C PHE A 164 11.90 -10.47 37.33
N GLN A 165 11.30 -9.41 37.88
CA GLN A 165 10.37 -8.55 37.15
C GLN A 165 11.04 -7.78 36.01
N ILE A 166 12.23 -7.25 36.25
CA ILE A 166 13.04 -6.57 35.24
C ILE A 166 13.41 -7.56 34.13
N ALA A 167 13.84 -8.78 34.47
CA ALA A 167 14.16 -9.82 33.49
C ALA A 167 12.96 -10.16 32.61
N VAL A 168 11.77 -10.39 33.20
CA VAL A 168 10.52 -10.61 32.45
C VAL A 168 10.21 -9.41 31.56
N GLY A 169 10.29 -8.20 32.08
CA GLY A 169 10.06 -6.97 31.32
C GLY A 169 11.01 -6.82 30.13
N LEU A 170 12.30 -7.13 30.31
CA LEU A 170 13.31 -7.08 29.25
C LEU A 170 13.06 -8.13 28.17
N ILE A 171 12.77 -9.38 28.56
CA ILE A 171 12.44 -10.47 27.62
C ILE A 171 11.22 -10.08 26.79
N VAL A 172 10.15 -9.61 27.45
CA VAL A 172 8.93 -9.19 26.76
C VAL A 172 9.21 -7.99 25.85
N GLN A 173 9.95 -6.98 26.30
CA GLN A 173 10.34 -5.84 25.44
C GLN A 173 11.12 -6.31 24.20
N MET A 174 12.05 -7.24 24.37
CA MET A 174 12.86 -7.79 23.28
C MET A 174 11.98 -8.52 22.26
N VAL A 175 11.08 -9.39 22.72
CA VAL A 175 10.10 -10.09 21.86
C VAL A 175 9.22 -9.07 21.11
N MET A 176 8.66 -8.08 21.81
CA MET A 176 7.80 -7.06 21.22
C MET A 176 8.55 -6.22 20.17
N ARG A 177 9.84 -5.90 20.39
CA ARG A 177 10.69 -5.18 19.42
C ARG A 177 10.93 -6.03 18.17
N ARG A 178 11.26 -7.32 18.32
CA ARG A 178 11.46 -8.24 17.20
C ARG A 178 10.20 -8.42 16.37
N LEU A 179 9.04 -8.62 17.01
CA LEU A 179 7.76 -8.74 16.32
C LEU A 179 7.41 -7.49 15.51
N ARG A 180 7.71 -6.29 16.02
CA ARG A 180 7.50 -5.04 15.27
C ARG A 180 8.46 -4.89 14.10
N ALA A 181 9.72 -5.29 14.26
CA ALA A 181 10.68 -5.28 13.17
C ALA A 181 10.25 -6.23 12.04
N MET A 182 9.73 -7.42 12.38
CA MET A 182 9.14 -8.35 11.41
C MET A 182 7.90 -7.78 10.72
N ALA A 183 7.03 -7.06 11.44
CA ALA A 183 5.86 -6.42 10.82
C ALA A 183 6.26 -5.41 9.74
N ALA A 184 7.34 -4.65 9.96
CA ALA A 184 7.83 -3.68 8.99
C ALA A 184 8.31 -4.37 7.70
N THR A 185 9.08 -5.46 7.82
CA THR A 185 9.62 -6.18 6.66
C THR A 185 8.54 -6.91 5.84
N VAL A 186 7.52 -7.46 6.50
CA VAL A 186 6.37 -8.07 5.80
C VAL A 186 5.64 -7.02 4.96
N THR A 187 5.45 -5.81 5.49
CA THR A 187 4.78 -4.74 4.76
C THR A 187 5.54 -4.31 3.50
N GLU A 188 6.87 -4.29 3.57
CA GLU A 188 7.71 -4.01 2.41
C GLU A 188 7.65 -5.13 1.37
N ARG A 189 7.66 -6.39 1.82
CA ARG A 189 7.52 -7.56 0.94
C ARG A 189 6.17 -7.59 0.24
N ASP A 190 5.07 -7.36 0.94
CA ASP A 190 3.73 -7.32 0.35
C ASP A 190 3.62 -6.22 -0.71
N ARG A 191 4.18 -5.03 -0.44
CA ARG A 191 4.23 -3.94 -1.42
C ARG A 191 5.12 -4.27 -2.62
N ALA A 192 6.21 -5.01 -2.42
CA ALA A 192 7.09 -5.45 -3.51
C ALA A 192 6.39 -6.52 -4.37
N ALA A 193 5.74 -7.50 -3.75
CA ALA A 193 4.98 -8.54 -4.43
C ALA A 193 3.82 -7.95 -5.25
N THR A 194 3.10 -6.98 -4.68
CA THR A 194 2.01 -6.28 -5.40
C THR A 194 2.54 -5.52 -6.62
N ARG A 195 3.68 -4.81 -6.49
CA ARG A 195 4.31 -4.11 -7.62
C ARG A 195 4.81 -5.08 -8.69
N ALA A 196 5.38 -6.22 -8.30
CA ALA A 196 5.81 -7.25 -9.24
C ALA A 196 4.62 -7.83 -10.03
N ALA A 197 3.51 -8.15 -9.35
CA ALA A 197 2.31 -8.66 -9.99
C ALA A 197 1.69 -7.63 -10.96
N LEU A 198 1.67 -6.34 -10.60
CA LEU A 198 1.20 -5.28 -11.49
C LEU A 198 2.10 -5.11 -12.73
N ALA A 199 3.42 -5.21 -12.56
CA ALA A 199 4.37 -5.13 -13.67
C ALA A 199 4.21 -6.32 -14.64
N GLU A 200 4.00 -7.52 -14.11
CA GLU A 200 3.75 -8.72 -14.92
C GLU A 200 2.43 -8.61 -15.71
N GLN A 201 1.36 -8.11 -15.08
CA GLN A 201 0.10 -7.82 -15.78
C GLN A 201 0.26 -6.77 -16.88
N TRP A 202 1.03 -5.72 -16.63
CA TRP A 202 1.31 -4.69 -17.62
C TRP A 202 2.08 -5.25 -18.81
N GLU A 203 3.09 -6.09 -18.58
CA GLU A 203 3.87 -6.72 -19.63
C GLU A 203 3.00 -7.67 -20.48
N LEU A 204 2.10 -8.44 -19.85
CA LEU A 204 1.14 -9.28 -20.56
C LEU A 204 0.18 -8.45 -21.41
N ASP A 205 -0.40 -7.36 -20.86
CA ASP A 205 -1.31 -6.48 -21.61
C ASP A 205 -0.60 -5.84 -22.83
N GLN A 206 0.65 -5.39 -22.66
CA GLN A 206 1.44 -4.89 -23.79
C GLN A 206 1.68 -5.95 -24.87
N ARG A 207 1.99 -7.19 -24.48
CA ARG A 207 2.17 -8.30 -25.43
C ARG A 207 0.88 -8.64 -26.17
N PHE A 208 -0.26 -8.68 -25.47
CA PHE A 208 -1.56 -8.92 -26.09
C PHE A 208 -1.94 -7.82 -27.08
N ARG A 209 -1.81 -6.55 -26.69
CA ARG A 209 -2.06 -5.41 -27.58
C ARG A 209 -1.14 -5.43 -28.80
N ALA A 210 0.15 -5.73 -28.61
CA ALA A 210 1.08 -5.87 -29.72
C ALA A 210 0.65 -7.00 -30.67
N ALA A 211 0.29 -8.18 -30.15
CA ALA A 211 -0.17 -9.31 -30.95
C ALA A 211 -1.45 -9.01 -31.73
N GLU A 212 -2.42 -8.33 -31.11
CA GLU A 212 -3.66 -7.87 -31.76
C GLU A 212 -3.34 -6.89 -32.90
N GLN A 213 -2.41 -5.96 -32.67
CA GLN A 213 -2.07 -4.95 -33.66
C GLN A 213 -1.28 -5.51 -34.87
N PHE A 214 -0.52 -6.58 -34.68
CA PHE A 214 0.17 -7.30 -35.77
C PHE A 214 -0.65 -8.43 -36.42
N GLY A 215 -1.86 -8.70 -35.93
CA GLY A 215 -2.68 -9.85 -36.32
C GLY A 215 -3.02 -9.94 -37.82
N SER A 216 -2.99 -8.82 -38.55
CA SER A 216 -3.20 -8.80 -40.02
C SER A 216 -1.92 -8.90 -40.85
N VAL A 217 -0.75 -8.65 -40.26
CA VAL A 217 0.55 -8.62 -40.97
C VAL A 217 1.21 -10.00 -40.95
N LEU A 218 1.11 -10.72 -39.82
CA LEU A 218 1.75 -12.04 -39.65
C LEU A 218 1.27 -13.10 -40.67
N PRO A 219 -0.04 -13.23 -40.99
CA PRO A 219 -0.50 -14.20 -41.98
C PRO A 219 -0.02 -13.88 -43.41
N LEU A 220 0.11 -12.58 -43.73
CA LEU A 220 0.57 -12.13 -45.04
C LEU A 220 2.07 -12.41 -45.23
N LEU A 221 2.88 -12.20 -44.17
CA LEU A 221 4.30 -12.57 -44.18
C LEU A 221 4.50 -14.09 -44.24
N ALA A 222 3.69 -14.87 -43.53
CA ALA A 222 3.72 -16.33 -43.62
C ALA A 222 3.38 -16.83 -45.03
N GLY A 223 2.32 -16.30 -45.65
CA GLY A 223 1.93 -16.67 -47.01
C GLY A 223 2.99 -16.33 -48.08
N LEU A 224 3.74 -15.24 -47.91
CA LEU A 224 4.89 -14.91 -48.75
C LEU A 224 6.10 -15.82 -48.49
N ALA A 225 6.38 -16.15 -47.23
CA ALA A 225 7.50 -17.00 -46.84
C ALA A 225 7.29 -18.46 -47.30
N ASP A 226 6.07 -18.96 -47.21
CA ASP A 226 5.68 -20.32 -47.61
C ASP A 226 5.47 -20.44 -49.14
N GLY A 227 5.58 -19.33 -49.89
CA GLY A 227 5.37 -19.27 -51.33
C GLY A 227 3.91 -19.46 -51.78
N ALA A 228 2.96 -19.40 -50.83
CA ALA A 228 1.53 -19.51 -51.10
C ALA A 228 0.95 -18.25 -51.76
N LEU A 229 1.58 -17.09 -51.56
CA LEU A 229 1.26 -15.81 -52.20
C LEU A 229 2.34 -15.47 -53.23
N ASP A 230 1.94 -15.15 -54.47
CA ASP A 230 2.86 -14.66 -55.49
C ASP A 230 3.19 -13.16 -55.25
N PRO A 231 4.45 -12.80 -54.94
CA PRO A 231 4.83 -11.40 -54.72
C PRO A 231 4.69 -10.52 -55.97
N ARG A 232 4.54 -11.12 -57.16
CA ARG A 232 4.30 -10.38 -58.41
C ARG A 232 2.83 -10.13 -58.70
N ALA A 233 1.90 -10.74 -57.98
CA ALA A 233 0.48 -10.50 -58.18
C ALA A 233 0.07 -9.10 -57.69
N ASP A 234 -0.76 -8.40 -58.48
CA ASP A 234 -1.15 -7.00 -58.22
C ASP A 234 -1.91 -6.83 -56.89
N ASP A 235 -2.73 -7.80 -56.53
CA ASP A 235 -3.49 -7.88 -55.28
C ASP A 235 -2.58 -8.07 -54.06
N VAL A 236 -1.60 -8.99 -54.15
CA VAL A 236 -0.61 -9.22 -53.08
C VAL A 236 0.25 -7.98 -52.85
N ARG A 237 0.70 -7.29 -53.93
CA ARG A 237 1.46 -6.03 -53.78
C ARG A 237 0.62 -4.93 -53.13
N HIS A 238 -0.67 -4.86 -53.44
CA HIS A 238 -1.57 -3.91 -52.80
C HIS A 238 -1.76 -4.20 -51.31
N GLN A 239 -1.98 -5.47 -50.94
CA GLN A 239 -2.10 -5.88 -49.54
C GLN A 239 -0.81 -5.64 -48.74
N CYS A 240 0.36 -5.93 -49.32
CA CYS A 240 1.67 -5.59 -48.74
C CYS A 240 1.82 -4.07 -48.50
N ALA A 241 1.44 -3.27 -49.49
CA ALA A 241 1.53 -1.81 -49.39
C ALA A 241 0.62 -1.27 -48.28
N LEU A 242 -0.60 -1.78 -48.18
CA LEU A 242 -1.55 -1.42 -47.12
C LEU A 242 -1.03 -1.83 -45.73
N ALA A 243 -0.52 -3.06 -45.60
CA ALA A 243 0.06 -3.56 -44.35
C ALA A 243 1.28 -2.72 -43.90
N ALA A 244 2.17 -2.38 -44.82
CA ALA A 244 3.32 -1.52 -44.54
C ALA A 244 2.91 -0.09 -44.15
N ALA A 245 1.84 0.42 -44.75
CA ALA A 245 1.32 1.75 -44.43
C ALA A 245 0.65 1.77 -43.05
N ARG A 246 -0.11 0.73 -42.69
CA ARG A 246 -0.68 0.58 -41.33
C ARG A 246 0.39 0.51 -40.24
N LEU A 247 1.48 -0.22 -40.50
CA LEU A 247 2.62 -0.33 -39.56
C LEU A 247 3.30 1.02 -39.32
N ARG A 248 3.55 1.80 -40.38
CA ARG A 248 4.17 3.13 -40.22
C ARG A 248 3.24 4.11 -39.53
N LEU A 249 1.94 4.04 -39.80
CA LEU A 249 0.94 4.86 -39.13
C LEU A 249 0.90 4.55 -37.63
N LEU A 250 0.96 3.27 -37.25
CA LEU A 250 1.07 2.83 -35.86
C LEU A 250 2.32 3.38 -35.14
N PHE A 251 3.45 3.47 -35.85
CA PHE A 251 4.64 4.09 -35.28
C PHE A 251 4.51 5.61 -35.16
N ALA A 252 3.93 6.27 -36.17
CA ALA A 252 3.70 7.72 -36.16
C ALA A 252 2.67 8.18 -35.10
N GLU A 253 1.69 7.33 -34.79
CA GLU A 253 0.67 7.59 -33.76
C GLU A 253 1.27 7.77 -32.35
N ASN A 254 2.45 7.17 -32.11
CA ASN A 254 3.14 7.23 -30.81
C ASN A 254 4.16 8.38 -30.71
N ASP A 255 4.32 9.19 -31.77
CA ASP A 255 5.21 10.36 -31.75
C ASP A 255 4.54 11.55 -31.05
N ASP A 256 5.29 12.26 -30.19
CA ASP A 256 4.81 13.49 -29.55
C ASP A 256 5.00 14.69 -30.50
N VAL A 257 3.96 15.02 -31.25
CA VAL A 257 3.97 16.07 -32.28
C VAL A 257 2.81 17.06 -32.11
N PRO A 258 3.00 18.35 -32.48
CA PRO A 258 1.95 19.38 -32.31
C PRO A 258 0.64 19.13 -33.07
N ASP A 259 0.67 18.38 -34.18
CA ASP A 259 -0.51 18.04 -34.99
C ASP A 259 -0.48 16.56 -35.38
N PRO A 260 -0.96 15.67 -34.48
CA PRO A 260 -0.87 14.22 -34.68
C PRO A 260 -1.59 13.72 -35.93
N LEU A 261 -2.76 14.29 -36.27
CA LEU A 261 -3.52 13.85 -37.43
C LEU A 261 -2.82 14.21 -38.75
N VAL A 262 -2.22 15.40 -38.84
CA VAL A 262 -1.44 15.78 -40.02
C VAL A 262 -0.18 14.92 -40.14
N HIS A 263 0.53 14.66 -39.03
CA HIS A 263 1.72 13.81 -39.01
C HIS A 263 1.41 12.38 -39.48
N GLU A 264 0.34 11.79 -38.96
CA GLU A 264 -0.17 10.48 -39.33
C GLU A 264 -0.53 10.41 -40.85
N VAL A 265 -1.26 11.40 -41.38
CA VAL A 265 -1.64 11.44 -42.81
C VAL A 265 -0.44 11.72 -43.71
N ALA A 266 0.48 12.60 -43.30
CA ALA A 266 1.71 12.88 -44.04
C ALA A 266 2.59 11.64 -44.18
N ALA A 267 2.64 10.79 -43.15
CA ALA A 267 3.33 9.50 -43.24
C ALA A 267 2.70 8.58 -44.30
N ALA A 268 1.37 8.56 -44.44
CA ALA A 268 0.70 7.80 -45.50
C ALA A 268 0.97 8.38 -46.89
N VAL A 269 1.07 9.71 -47.01
CA VAL A 269 1.41 10.41 -48.26
C VAL A 269 2.84 10.08 -48.72
N ASP A 270 3.84 10.17 -47.83
CA ASP A 270 5.24 9.84 -48.15
C ASP A 270 5.39 8.42 -48.71
N ILE A 271 4.61 7.46 -48.21
CA ILE A 271 4.61 6.08 -48.70
C ILE A 271 4.10 5.99 -50.14
N ALA A 272 3.03 6.71 -50.47
CA ALA A 272 2.47 6.73 -51.81
C ALA A 272 3.43 7.43 -52.79
N GLU A 273 4.05 8.53 -52.38
CA GLU A 273 5.02 9.27 -53.19
C GLU A 273 6.28 8.44 -53.51
N ARG A 274 6.82 7.71 -52.53
CA ARG A 274 7.95 6.78 -52.75
C ARG A 274 7.64 5.64 -53.71
N ARG A 275 6.35 5.32 -53.90
CA ARG A 275 5.89 4.34 -54.91
C ARG A 275 5.72 4.96 -56.31
N GLY A 276 5.92 6.27 -56.46
CA GLY A 276 5.75 7.00 -57.72
C GLY A 276 4.34 7.57 -57.94
N VAL A 277 3.47 7.57 -56.91
CA VAL A 277 2.17 8.24 -56.99
C VAL A 277 2.37 9.73 -56.71
N ALA A 278 1.96 10.61 -57.64
CA ALA A 278 1.99 12.04 -57.39
C ALA A 278 0.83 12.42 -56.46
N VAL A 279 1.13 12.83 -55.23
CA VAL A 279 0.12 13.17 -54.23
C VAL A 279 0.09 14.68 -53.98
N SER A 280 -1.11 15.27 -53.98
CA SER A 280 -1.33 16.64 -53.50
C SER A 280 -2.02 16.57 -52.14
N PHE A 281 -1.37 17.05 -51.08
CA PHE A 281 -1.94 17.12 -49.73
C PHE A 281 -2.21 18.57 -49.33
N ALA A 282 -3.46 18.89 -49.02
CA ALA A 282 -3.88 20.21 -48.58
C ALA A 282 -4.52 20.14 -47.18
N VAL A 283 -4.12 21.06 -46.30
CA VAL A 283 -4.67 21.18 -44.95
C VAL A 283 -5.33 22.55 -44.80
N SER A 284 -6.52 22.60 -44.21
CA SER A 284 -7.29 23.83 -43.99
C SER A 284 -7.95 23.83 -42.62
N GLY A 285 -7.89 24.98 -41.94
CA GLY A 285 -8.40 25.17 -40.59
C GLY A 285 -7.36 24.92 -39.49
N ASP A 286 -7.67 25.36 -38.28
CA ASP A 286 -6.81 25.26 -37.10
C ASP A 286 -6.74 23.83 -36.55
N VAL A 287 -5.72 23.56 -35.72
CA VAL A 287 -5.53 22.26 -35.08
C VAL A 287 -6.67 21.98 -34.11
N VAL A 288 -7.33 20.83 -34.27
CA VAL A 288 -8.39 20.35 -33.39
C VAL A 288 -7.89 19.09 -32.67
N PRO A 289 -8.04 18.97 -31.33
CA PRO A 289 -7.62 17.78 -30.61
C PRO A 289 -8.56 16.61 -30.94
N VAL A 290 -8.09 15.70 -31.79
CA VAL A 290 -8.84 14.50 -32.18
C VAL A 290 -8.36 13.30 -31.34
N PRO A 291 -9.26 12.58 -30.63
CA PRO A 291 -8.90 11.37 -29.89
C PRO A 291 -8.22 10.32 -30.78
N THR A 292 -7.24 9.60 -30.24
CA THR A 292 -6.43 8.64 -31.01
C THR A 292 -7.26 7.58 -31.74
N ALA A 293 -8.32 7.05 -31.10
CA ALA A 293 -9.23 6.10 -31.73
C ALA A 293 -9.92 6.71 -32.97
N VAL A 294 -10.30 7.99 -32.91
CA VAL A 294 -10.94 8.71 -34.02
C VAL A 294 -9.95 9.03 -35.13
N ARG A 295 -8.70 9.40 -34.80
CA ARG A 295 -7.65 9.64 -35.81
C ARG A 295 -7.39 8.39 -36.67
N ARG A 296 -7.30 7.22 -36.03
CA ARG A 296 -7.19 5.93 -36.73
C ARG A 296 -8.34 5.72 -37.72
N MET A 297 -9.57 5.99 -37.29
CA MET A 297 -10.76 5.82 -38.13
C MET A 297 -10.82 6.82 -39.29
N LEU A 298 -10.37 8.07 -39.08
CA LEU A 298 -10.27 9.08 -40.12
C LEU A 298 -9.19 8.74 -41.15
N ALA A 299 -8.03 8.24 -40.71
CA ALA A 299 -6.89 7.95 -41.57
C ALA A 299 -7.06 6.67 -42.42
N GLU A 300 -7.81 5.67 -41.93
CA GLU A 300 -7.95 4.36 -42.60
C GLU A 300 -8.50 4.43 -44.05
N PRO A 301 -9.54 5.23 -44.36
CA PRO A 301 -10.00 5.42 -45.75
C PRO A 301 -8.95 6.06 -46.66
N VAL A 302 -8.17 7.02 -46.13
CA VAL A 302 -7.08 7.65 -46.88
C VAL A 302 -5.96 6.67 -47.17
N LEU A 303 -5.59 5.88 -46.17
CA LEU A 303 -4.59 4.82 -46.31
C LEU A 303 -4.98 3.81 -47.40
N THR A 304 -6.26 3.42 -47.41
CA THR A 304 -6.82 2.46 -48.37
C THR A 304 -6.75 3.01 -49.79
N ALA A 305 -7.22 4.25 -50.01
CA ALA A 305 -7.21 4.88 -51.32
C ALA A 305 -5.79 5.17 -51.83
N LEU A 306 -4.90 5.69 -50.98
CA LEU A 306 -3.48 5.90 -51.31
C LEU A 306 -2.76 4.59 -51.60
N SER A 307 -3.12 3.51 -50.90
CA SER A 307 -2.54 2.19 -51.15
C SER A 307 -2.93 1.65 -52.54
N ALA A 308 -4.13 1.98 -53.02
CA ALA A 308 -4.64 1.55 -54.33
C ALA A 308 -4.29 2.47 -55.50
N ALA A 309 -3.92 3.74 -55.23
CA ALA A 309 -3.55 4.72 -56.25
C ALA A 309 -2.40 4.22 -57.13
N ARG A 310 -2.46 4.54 -58.44
CA ARG A 310 -1.48 4.10 -59.44
C ARG A 310 -0.53 5.23 -59.83
N THR A 311 -1.07 6.40 -60.17
CA THR A 311 -0.26 7.52 -60.67
C THR A 311 -0.53 8.83 -59.96
N ARG A 312 -1.75 9.06 -59.48
CA ARG A 312 -2.15 10.34 -58.86
C ARG A 312 -3.14 10.16 -57.72
N ALA A 313 -2.94 10.94 -56.67
CA ALA A 313 -3.93 11.10 -55.60
C ALA A 313 -4.00 12.55 -55.10
N ARG A 314 -5.14 12.94 -54.54
CA ARG A 314 -5.34 14.21 -53.86
C ARG A 314 -5.95 13.95 -52.49
N VAL A 315 -5.31 14.44 -51.45
CA VAL A 315 -5.76 14.34 -50.07
C VAL A 315 -6.06 15.75 -49.56
N SER A 316 -7.18 15.92 -48.87
CA SER A 316 -7.54 17.18 -48.22
C SER A 316 -8.04 16.94 -46.80
N LEU A 317 -7.46 17.67 -45.85
CA LEU A 317 -7.92 17.76 -44.47
C LEU A 317 -8.59 19.12 -44.26
N LEU A 318 -9.88 19.10 -43.94
CA LEU A 318 -10.65 20.27 -43.55
C LEU A 318 -10.98 20.16 -42.06
N ARG A 319 -10.67 21.21 -41.31
CA ARG A 319 -10.97 21.33 -39.87
C ARG A 319 -11.83 22.56 -39.65
N THR A 320 -12.90 22.39 -38.90
CA THR A 320 -13.80 23.44 -38.46
C THR A 320 -14.12 23.22 -36.98
N ALA A 321 -14.82 24.17 -36.35
CA ALA A 321 -15.25 24.01 -34.97
C ALA A 321 -16.28 22.88 -34.77
N GLU A 322 -17.00 22.50 -35.84
CA GLU A 322 -18.08 21.51 -35.78
C GLU A 322 -17.64 20.14 -36.33
N GLU A 323 -16.69 20.12 -37.27
CA GLU A 323 -16.27 18.88 -37.92
C GLU A 323 -14.80 18.85 -38.33
N VAL A 324 -14.24 17.63 -38.32
CA VAL A 324 -12.99 17.28 -38.99
C VAL A 324 -13.32 16.34 -40.13
N ARG A 325 -12.91 16.71 -41.34
CA ARG A 325 -13.15 15.95 -42.56
C ARG A 325 -11.84 15.67 -43.28
N LEU A 326 -11.62 14.40 -43.59
CA LEU A 326 -10.50 13.94 -44.38
C LEU A 326 -11.03 13.28 -45.66
N ALA A 327 -10.61 13.80 -46.82
CA ALA A 327 -11.04 13.30 -48.13
C ALA A 327 -9.85 12.94 -49.00
N VAL A 328 -10.02 11.91 -49.81
CA VAL A 328 -9.03 11.42 -50.77
C VAL A 328 -9.70 11.13 -52.11
N ILE A 329 -9.01 11.50 -53.18
CA ILE A 329 -9.36 11.14 -54.56
C ILE A 329 -8.16 10.41 -55.14
N ALA A 330 -8.35 9.18 -55.62
CA ALA A 330 -7.31 8.35 -56.22
C ALA A 330 -7.72 7.87 -57.62
N ASP A 331 -6.74 7.66 -58.49
CA ASP A 331 -6.89 7.25 -59.89
C ASP A 331 -6.97 5.73 -60.11
N SER A 332 -7.54 5.03 -59.12
CA SER A 332 -7.75 3.58 -59.16
C SER A 332 -9.09 3.27 -58.52
N ALA A 333 -9.84 2.34 -59.11
CA ALA A 333 -11.06 1.80 -58.53
C ALA A 333 -10.69 0.92 -57.32
N VAL A 334 -11.08 1.34 -56.12
CA VAL A 334 -10.94 0.52 -54.92
C VAL A 334 -12.21 -0.30 -54.76
N THR A 335 -12.12 -1.62 -54.94
CA THR A 335 -13.19 -2.53 -54.51
C THR A 335 -13.16 -2.59 -52.99
N THR A 336 -13.80 -1.62 -52.34
CA THR A 336 -13.92 -1.63 -50.89
C THR A 336 -15.00 -2.66 -50.52
N GLY A 337 -14.64 -3.62 -49.66
CA GLY A 337 -15.64 -4.28 -48.83
C GLY A 337 -16.38 -3.23 -48.01
N SER A 338 -17.64 -3.49 -47.66
CA SER A 338 -18.51 -2.53 -46.96
C SER A 338 -17.74 -1.73 -45.88
N PRO A 339 -17.78 -0.39 -45.90
CA PRO A 339 -17.05 0.42 -44.94
C PRO A 339 -17.46 0.01 -43.53
N SER A 340 -16.47 -0.17 -42.65
CA SER A 340 -16.71 -0.40 -41.23
C SER A 340 -17.56 0.75 -40.70
N ARG A 341 -18.83 0.49 -40.38
CA ARG A 341 -19.72 1.46 -39.73
C ARG A 341 -19.27 1.60 -38.28
N SER A 342 -18.41 2.57 -38.03
CA SER A 342 -18.17 3.06 -36.67
C SER A 342 -19.22 4.12 -36.32
N PRO A 343 -19.74 4.15 -35.08
CA PRO A 343 -20.72 5.16 -34.65
C PRO A 343 -20.17 6.60 -34.67
N ASP A 344 -18.84 6.76 -34.63
CA ASP A 344 -18.22 8.09 -34.43
C ASP A 344 -17.76 8.76 -35.73
N VAL A 345 -17.47 7.99 -36.79
CA VAL A 345 -16.93 8.52 -38.06
C VAL A 345 -17.78 8.05 -39.24
N GLU A 346 -18.36 9.01 -39.95
CA GLU A 346 -19.11 8.75 -41.18
C GLU A 346 -18.13 8.62 -42.35
N VAL A 347 -18.15 7.46 -43.04
CA VAL A 347 -17.31 7.21 -44.22
C VAL A 347 -18.20 7.07 -45.44
N THR A 348 -17.99 7.94 -46.42
CA THR A 348 -18.62 7.86 -47.74
C THR A 348 -17.58 7.48 -48.78
N SER A 349 -17.95 6.61 -49.71
CA SER A 349 -17.10 6.17 -50.81
C SER A 349 -17.93 6.20 -52.09
N ASP A 350 -17.39 6.83 -53.13
CA ASP A 350 -17.98 6.87 -54.46
C ASP A 350 -16.92 6.56 -55.50
N THR A 351 -17.26 5.70 -56.46
CA THR A 351 -16.36 5.26 -57.53
C THR A 351 -16.95 5.71 -58.85
N LEU A 352 -16.29 6.66 -59.51
CA LEU A 352 -16.71 7.21 -60.80
C LEU A 352 -15.68 6.83 -61.87
N GLY A 353 -15.98 5.79 -62.65
CA GLY A 353 -15.05 5.23 -63.63
C GLY A 353 -13.81 4.66 -62.94
N ASP A 354 -12.62 5.10 -63.38
CA ASP A 354 -11.33 4.67 -62.80
C ASP A 354 -10.90 5.49 -61.57
N ARG A 355 -11.78 6.35 -61.02
CA ARG A 355 -11.45 7.19 -59.86
C ARG A 355 -12.29 6.82 -58.65
N THR A 356 -11.64 6.74 -57.50
CA THR A 356 -12.31 6.55 -56.21
C THR A 356 -12.20 7.81 -55.39
N ARG A 357 -13.33 8.29 -54.86
CA ARG A 357 -13.41 9.33 -53.83
C ARG A 357 -13.81 8.67 -52.52
N MET A 358 -13.00 8.83 -51.48
CA MET A 358 -13.37 8.44 -50.12
C MET A 358 -13.33 9.67 -49.20
N GLU A 359 -14.30 9.80 -48.32
CA GLU A 359 -14.43 10.92 -47.39
C GLU A 359 -14.81 10.37 -46.01
N ALA A 360 -14.00 10.69 -45.01
CA ALA A 360 -14.21 10.35 -43.60
C ALA A 360 -14.50 11.63 -42.82
N ARG A 361 -15.58 11.63 -42.05
CA ARG A 361 -16.08 12.80 -41.32
C ARG A 361 -16.30 12.45 -39.85
N TRP A 362 -15.73 13.27 -38.97
CA TRP A 362 -15.95 13.22 -37.53
C TRP A 362 -16.60 14.52 -37.07
N GLN A 363 -17.68 14.41 -36.29
CA GLN A 363 -18.33 15.55 -35.65
C GLN A 363 -17.63 15.84 -34.32
N VAL A 364 -17.17 17.08 -34.15
CA VAL A 364 -16.55 17.54 -32.90
C VAL A 364 -17.68 17.66 -31.88
N THR A 365 -17.85 16.60 -31.08
CA THR A 365 -18.86 16.62 -30.02
C THR A 365 -18.29 17.46 -28.87
N SER A 366 -18.96 18.58 -28.58
CA SER A 366 -18.58 19.55 -27.53
C SER A 366 -18.56 18.93 -26.14
#